data_AF-A0A536H2M9-F1
#
_entry.id   AF-A0A536H2M9-F1
#
_cell.length_a   1.000
_cell.length_b   1.000
_cell.length_c   1.000
_cell.angle_alpha   90.00
_cell.angle_beta   90.00
_cell.angle_gamma   90.00
#
_symmetry.space_group_name_H-M   'P 1'
#
loop_
_entity.id
_entity.type
_entity.pdbx_description
1 polymer ?
#
loop_
_entity_poly.entity_id
_entity_poly.type
_entity_poly.pdbx_seq_one_letter_code
_entity_poly.pdbx_strand_id
1 'polypeptide(L)'
;MTNQSENSTEPRSLKQLLAELQSEQAAWLALLDEIGEENMTQPEVAGGWSIKDIVAHITGWRRRTVNRFRAALDPSTDMIALWPAELHEDDEVDEINAWIYKVNRDRPLADVLNDSHEVFQQLVAEVSALPR
;
A
#
# COMPACT_ATOMS: atom_id res chain seq x y z
N MET A 1 9.60 -23.81 27.35
CA MET A 1 10.23 -22.92 26.36
C MET A 1 9.13 -22.41 25.46
N THR A 2 8.58 -21.25 25.79
CA THR A 2 7.56 -20.56 24.98
C THR A 2 7.96 -19.10 25.00
N ASN A 3 8.72 -18.69 24.00
CA ASN A 3 9.01 -17.28 23.76
C ASN A 3 7.83 -16.77 22.94
N GLN A 4 6.82 -16.24 23.61
CA GLN A 4 5.87 -15.35 22.95
C GLN A 4 6.66 -14.08 22.64
N SER A 5 6.81 -13.75 21.35
CA SER A 5 7.23 -12.40 20.99
C SER A 5 6.07 -11.48 21.31
N GLU A 6 6.09 -10.91 22.51
CA GLU A 6 5.32 -9.72 22.85
C GLU A 6 5.71 -8.63 21.83
N ASN A 7 4.77 -8.27 20.96
CA ASN A 7 4.93 -7.12 20.08
C ASN A 7 4.72 -5.87 20.95
N SER A 8 5.76 -5.47 21.68
CA SER A 8 5.75 -4.31 22.58
C SER A 8 5.41 -3.05 21.78
N THR A 9 4.16 -2.60 21.86
CA THR A 9 3.70 -1.41 21.13
C THR A 9 3.93 -0.18 22.01
N GLU A 10 5.19 0.13 22.27
CA GLU A 10 5.55 1.45 22.81
C GLU A 10 5.15 2.53 21.81
N PRO A 11 4.69 3.72 22.26
CA PRO A 11 4.32 4.80 21.35
C PRO A 11 5.51 5.19 20.49
N ARG A 12 5.43 4.90 19.18
CA ARG A 12 6.45 5.35 18.22
C ARG A 12 6.33 6.85 18.00
N SER A 13 7.44 7.56 18.09
CA SER A 13 7.50 8.96 17.66
C SER A 13 7.28 9.06 16.15
N LEU A 14 6.75 10.19 15.68
CA LEU A 14 6.62 10.48 14.25
C LEU A 14 7.93 10.27 13.48
N LYS A 15 9.07 10.64 14.08
CA LYS A 15 10.40 10.44 13.49
C LYS A 15 10.73 8.96 13.31
N GLN A 16 10.41 8.11 14.28
CA GLN A 16 10.62 6.67 14.18
C GLN A 16 9.74 6.06 13.10
N LEU A 17 8.45 6.42 13.07
CA LEU A 17 7.52 5.94 12.04
C LEU A 17 7.98 6.31 10.62
N LEU A 18 8.42 7.54 10.40
CA LEU A 18 8.94 7.97 9.09
C LEU A 18 10.22 7.23 8.69
N ALA A 19 11.12 6.98 9.65
CA ALA A 19 12.33 6.20 9.39
C ALA A 19 12.00 4.74 9.02
N GLU A 20 11.04 4.13 9.70
CA GLU A 20 10.56 2.78 9.39
C GLU A 20 9.90 2.72 8.01
N LEU A 21 9.01 3.66 7.67
CA LEU A 21 8.39 3.72 6.35
C LEU A 21 9.44 3.78 5.22
N GLN A 22 10.49 4.59 5.40
CA GLN A 22 11.58 4.69 4.42
C GLN A 22 12.41 3.41 4.33
N SER A 23 12.67 2.76 5.47
CA SER A 23 13.39 1.47 5.52
C SER A 23 12.62 0.36 4.80
N GLU A 24 11.32 0.24 5.08
CA GLU A 24 10.44 -0.75 4.43
C GLU A 24 10.33 -0.49 2.92
N GLN A 25 10.23 0.77 2.50
CA GLN A 25 10.23 1.11 1.07
C GLN A 25 11.55 0.77 0.39
N ALA A 26 12.69 1.00 1.04
CA ALA A 26 13.99 0.64 0.49
C ALA A 26 14.13 -0.88 0.31
N ALA A 27 13.70 -1.66 1.31
CA ALA A 27 13.69 -3.12 1.23
C ALA A 27 12.73 -3.63 0.13
N TRP A 28 11.55 -3.02 0.02
CA TRP A 28 10.59 -3.34 -1.04
C TRP A 28 11.14 -3.05 -2.44
N LEU A 29 11.77 -1.90 -2.66
CA LEU A 29 12.37 -1.56 -3.95
C LEU A 29 13.55 -2.46 -4.30
N ALA A 30 14.38 -2.84 -3.33
CA ALA A 30 15.47 -3.78 -3.55
C ALA A 30 14.95 -5.17 -3.97
N LEU A 31 13.86 -5.64 -3.36
CA LEU A 31 13.21 -6.89 -3.75
C LEU A 31 12.67 -6.82 -5.19
N LEU A 32 12.02 -5.71 -5.56
CA LEU A 32 11.53 -5.51 -6.93
C LEU A 32 12.69 -5.48 -7.94
N ASP A 33 13.79 -4.82 -7.62
CA ASP A 33 15.00 -4.78 -8.45
C ASP A 33 15.61 -6.18 -8.64
N GLU A 34 15.68 -6.99 -7.57
CA GLU A 34 16.17 -8.38 -7.63
C GLU A 34 15.28 -9.27 -8.52
N ILE A 35 13.96 -9.06 -8.50
CA ILE A 35 13.02 -9.78 -9.35
C ILE A 35 13.21 -9.42 -10.83
N GLY A 36 13.48 -8.15 -11.14
CA GLY A 36 13.58 -7.63 -12.51
C GLY A 36 12.22 -7.44 -13.20
N GLU A 37 12.07 -6.33 -13.92
CA GLU A 37 10.81 -5.95 -14.58
C GLU A 37 10.28 -7.04 -15.54
N GLU A 38 11.18 -7.74 -16.23
CA GLU A 38 10.85 -8.81 -17.18
C GLU A 38 10.12 -10.00 -16.54
N ASN A 39 10.26 -10.19 -15.23
CA ASN A 39 9.62 -11.26 -14.49
C ASN A 39 8.33 -10.79 -13.80
N MET A 40 8.09 -9.48 -13.66
CA MET A 40 6.99 -8.96 -12.85
C MET A 40 5.59 -9.21 -13.43
N THR A 41 5.49 -9.48 -14.74
CA THR A 41 4.23 -9.81 -15.41
C THR A 41 3.98 -11.31 -15.52
N GLN A 42 4.90 -12.16 -15.06
CA GLN A 42 4.71 -13.60 -15.09
C GLN A 42 3.63 -14.01 -14.07
N PRO A 43 2.61 -14.78 -14.48
CA PRO A 43 1.52 -15.16 -13.59
C PRO A 43 1.97 -16.22 -12.55
N GLU A 44 1.07 -16.54 -11.63
CA GLU A 44 1.19 -17.66 -10.68
C GLU A 44 2.30 -17.56 -9.61
N VAL A 45 2.79 -16.35 -9.33
CA VAL A 45 3.79 -16.13 -8.27
C VAL A 45 3.16 -16.21 -6.87
N ALA A 46 1.91 -15.79 -6.72
CA ALA A 46 1.17 -15.90 -5.46
C ALA A 46 -0.31 -16.15 -5.71
N GLY A 47 -0.77 -17.40 -5.59
CA GLY A 47 -2.19 -17.72 -5.75
C GLY A 47 -2.78 -17.32 -7.11
N GLY A 48 -1.95 -17.30 -8.16
CA GLY A 48 -2.34 -16.86 -9.51
C GLY A 48 -1.92 -15.44 -9.88
N TRP A 49 -1.56 -14.59 -8.90
CA TRP A 49 -1.13 -13.20 -9.15
C TRP A 49 0.31 -13.12 -9.65
N SER A 50 0.58 -12.12 -10.49
CA SER A 50 1.95 -11.69 -10.81
C SER A 50 2.47 -10.70 -9.77
N ILE A 51 3.77 -10.38 -9.81
CA ILE A 51 4.33 -9.31 -8.96
C ILE A 51 3.70 -7.94 -9.26
N LYS A 52 3.41 -7.64 -10.53
CA LYS A 52 2.64 -6.44 -10.93
C LYS A 52 1.31 -6.36 -10.19
N ASP A 53 0.59 -7.48 -10.09
CA ASP A 53 -0.71 -7.52 -9.41
C ASP A 53 -0.57 -7.27 -7.90
N ILE A 54 0.49 -7.81 -7.27
CA ILE A 54 0.81 -7.53 -5.86
C ILE A 54 1.15 -6.05 -5.66
N VAL A 55 1.94 -5.44 -6.55
CA VAL A 55 2.24 -4.00 -6.51
C VAL A 55 0.96 -3.18 -6.60
N ALA A 56 0.06 -3.52 -7.54
CA ALA A 56 -1.21 -2.83 -7.70
C ALA A 56 -2.11 -2.95 -6.46
N HIS A 57 -2.19 -4.15 -5.87
CA HIS A 57 -2.92 -4.42 -4.63
C HIS A 57 -2.41 -3.54 -3.47
N ILE A 58 -1.10 -3.54 -3.21
CA ILE A 58 -0.49 -2.73 -2.13
C ILE A 58 -0.73 -1.24 -2.40
N THR A 59 -0.62 -0.81 -3.66
CA THR A 59 -0.85 0.59 -4.07
C THR A 59 -2.28 1.03 -3.78
N GLY A 60 -3.28 0.18 -4.02
CA GLY A 60 -4.68 0.46 -3.71
C GLY A 60 -4.92 0.74 -2.22
N TRP A 61 -4.44 -0.14 -1.35
CA TRP A 61 -4.54 0.04 0.11
C TRP A 61 -3.72 1.22 0.64
N ARG A 62 -2.60 1.53 -0.02
CA ARG A 62 -1.80 2.71 0.30
C ARG A 62 -2.55 4.01 -0.03
N ARG A 63 -3.23 4.08 -1.18
CA ARG A 63 -4.11 5.22 -1.54
C ARG A 63 -5.22 5.40 -0.50
N ARG A 64 -5.84 4.31 -0.06
CA ARG A 64 -6.88 4.34 0.99
C ARG A 64 -6.33 4.96 2.28
N THR A 65 -5.12 4.57 2.66
CA THR A 65 -4.42 5.09 3.84
C THR A 65 -4.05 6.57 3.71
N VAL A 66 -3.56 7.01 2.55
CA VAL A 66 -3.34 8.44 2.24
C VAL A 66 -4.60 9.26 2.47
N ASN A 67 -5.75 8.80 1.95
CA ASN A 67 -7.02 9.50 2.14
C ASN A 67 -7.46 9.56 3.62
N ARG A 68 -7.16 8.55 4.43
CA ARG A 68 -7.41 8.59 5.88
C ARG A 68 -6.58 9.68 6.56
N PHE A 69 -5.31 9.82 6.22
CA PHE A 69 -4.47 10.87 6.79
C PHE A 69 -4.90 12.27 6.34
N ARG A 70 -5.30 12.44 5.08
CA ARG A 70 -5.87 13.71 4.60
C ARG A 70 -7.12 14.10 5.38
N ALA A 71 -8.05 13.17 5.59
CA ALA A 71 -9.25 13.41 6.38
C ALA A 71 -8.95 13.69 7.87
N ALA A 72 -7.88 13.10 8.42
CA ALA A 72 -7.44 13.40 9.78
C ALA A 72 -6.83 14.81 9.91
N LEU A 73 -6.17 15.31 8.87
CA LEU A 73 -5.59 16.65 8.82
C LEU A 73 -6.64 17.73 8.53
N ASP A 74 -7.61 17.42 7.66
CA ASP A 74 -8.73 18.28 7.32
C ASP A 74 -10.04 17.47 7.33
N PRO A 75 -10.87 17.60 8.40
CA PRO A 75 -12.14 16.91 8.52
C PRO A 75 -13.17 17.26 7.43
N SER A 76 -12.95 18.32 6.64
CA SER A 76 -13.80 18.65 5.50
C SER A 76 -13.43 17.89 4.21
N THR A 77 -12.32 17.14 4.24
CA THR A 77 -11.91 16.28 3.12
C THR A 77 -12.88 15.11 2.98
N ASP A 78 -13.57 15.07 1.85
CA ASP A 78 -14.45 13.95 1.52
C ASP A 78 -13.63 12.68 1.28
N MET A 79 -13.97 11.61 2.02
CA MET A 79 -13.36 10.30 1.85
C MET A 79 -14.03 9.57 0.69
N ILE A 80 -13.72 9.99 -0.54
CA ILE A 80 -14.22 9.35 -1.75
C ILE A 80 -13.78 7.87 -1.76
N ALA A 81 -14.75 6.97 -1.94
CA ALA A 81 -14.49 5.54 -2.07
C ALA A 81 -13.58 5.27 -3.28
N LEU A 82 -12.48 4.54 -3.06
CA LEU A 82 -11.52 4.20 -4.12
C LEU A 82 -11.95 2.99 -4.95
N TRP A 83 -12.88 2.21 -4.42
CA TRP A 83 -13.55 1.07 -4.99
C TRP A 83 -15.07 1.32 -4.94
N PRO A 84 -15.92 0.47 -5.54
CA PRO A 84 -17.38 0.63 -5.48
C PRO A 84 -17.85 0.85 -4.04
N ALA A 85 -18.75 1.81 -3.83
CA ALA A 85 -19.14 2.27 -2.50
C ALA A 85 -19.86 1.17 -1.67
N GLU A 86 -20.34 0.14 -2.34
CA GLU A 86 -20.96 -1.04 -1.76
C GLU A 86 -19.95 -2.03 -1.17
N LEU A 87 -18.65 -1.87 -1.45
CA LEU A 87 -17.59 -2.68 -0.86
C LEU A 87 -17.01 -1.97 0.37
N HIS A 88 -17.33 -2.48 1.54
CA HIS A 88 -16.82 -2.03 2.82
C HIS A 88 -15.53 -2.78 3.19
N GLU A 89 -14.55 -2.04 3.69
CA GLU A 89 -13.23 -2.60 4.00
C GLU A 89 -13.21 -3.55 5.20
N ASP A 90 -14.26 -3.56 6.01
CA ASP A 90 -14.38 -4.44 7.17
C ASP A 90 -15.00 -5.79 6.80
N ASP A 91 -15.82 -5.84 5.74
CA ASP A 91 -16.63 -7.01 5.37
C ASP A 91 -16.22 -7.61 4.01
N GLU A 92 -15.81 -6.80 3.03
CA GLU A 92 -15.57 -7.22 1.63
C GLU A 92 -14.10 -7.02 1.16
N VAL A 93 -13.13 -7.33 2.02
CA VAL A 93 -11.68 -7.20 1.70
C VAL A 93 -11.29 -8.01 0.46
N ASP A 94 -11.82 -9.21 0.31
CA ASP A 94 -11.48 -10.09 -0.81
C ASP A 94 -12.06 -9.56 -2.13
N GLU A 95 -13.28 -9.04 -2.10
CA GLU A 95 -13.93 -8.39 -3.25
C GLU A 95 -13.21 -7.10 -3.63
N ILE A 96 -12.74 -6.31 -2.65
CA ILE A 96 -11.90 -5.13 -2.89
C ILE A 96 -10.61 -5.56 -3.58
N ASN A 97 -9.94 -6.60 -3.08
CA ASN A 97 -8.71 -7.12 -3.68
C ASN A 97 -8.95 -7.61 -5.11
N ALA A 98 -10.05 -8.33 -5.35
CA ALA A 98 -10.45 -8.78 -6.68
C ALA A 98 -10.78 -7.60 -7.61
N TRP A 99 -11.40 -6.54 -7.10
CA TRP A 99 -11.66 -5.32 -7.85
C TRP A 99 -10.36 -4.61 -8.24
N ILE A 100 -9.43 -4.43 -7.28
CA ILE A 100 -8.12 -3.81 -7.54
C ILE A 100 -7.35 -4.62 -8.60
N TYR A 101 -7.33 -5.95 -8.48
CA TYR A 101 -6.74 -6.82 -9.50
C TYR A 101 -7.39 -6.58 -10.88
N LYS A 102 -8.72 -6.64 -10.95
CA LYS A 102 -9.46 -6.52 -12.22
C LYS A 102 -9.19 -5.20 -12.93
N VAL A 103 -9.16 -4.07 -12.22
CA VAL A 103 -8.94 -2.75 -12.84
C VAL A 103 -7.48 -2.48 -13.23
N ASN A 104 -6.52 -3.25 -12.69
CA ASN A 104 -5.10 -3.11 -13.00
C ASN A 104 -4.54 -4.20 -13.92
N ARG A 105 -5.27 -5.31 -14.13
CA ARG A 105 -4.79 -6.49 -14.88
C ARG A 105 -4.18 -6.13 -16.24
N ASP A 106 -4.86 -5.28 -17.01
CA ASP A 106 -4.44 -4.94 -18.38
C ASP A 106 -3.57 -3.67 -18.45
N ARG A 107 -3.22 -3.08 -17.29
CA ARG A 107 -2.35 -1.89 -17.25
C ARG A 107 -0.88 -2.25 -17.52
N PRO A 108 -0.13 -1.37 -18.19
CA PRO A 108 1.33 -1.51 -18.34
C PRO A 108 2.04 -1.58 -16.98
N LEU A 109 3.10 -2.38 -16.89
CA LEU A 109 3.91 -2.51 -15.67
C LEU A 109 4.44 -1.14 -15.20
N ALA A 110 4.98 -0.35 -16.12
CA ALA A 110 5.55 0.96 -15.81
C ALA A 110 4.53 1.89 -15.12
N ASP A 111 3.28 1.91 -15.58
CA ASP A 111 2.22 2.73 -14.98
C ASP A 111 1.90 2.27 -13.55
N VAL A 112 1.88 0.96 -13.31
CA VAL A 112 1.61 0.39 -11.97
C VAL A 112 2.78 0.68 -11.01
N LEU A 113 4.02 0.60 -11.48
CA LEU A 113 5.20 0.95 -10.68
C LEU A 113 5.23 2.45 -10.37
N ASN A 114 4.94 3.29 -11.35
CA ASN A 114 4.89 4.75 -11.16
C ASN A 114 3.80 5.14 -10.15
N ASP A 115 2.60 4.56 -10.26
CA ASP A 115 1.53 4.75 -9.29
C ASP A 115 1.97 4.37 -7.87
N SER A 116 2.66 3.24 -7.70
CA SER A 116 3.15 2.79 -6.40
C SER A 116 4.15 3.78 -5.79
N HIS A 117 5.05 4.32 -6.62
CA HIS A 117 6.04 5.32 -6.24
C HIS A 117 5.37 6.63 -5.78
N GLU A 118 4.48 7.18 -6.60
CA GLU A 118 3.77 8.44 -6.30
C GLU A 118 2.93 8.33 -5.03
N VAL A 119 2.21 7.23 -4.87
CA VAL A 119 1.35 7.01 -3.68
C VAL A 119 2.21 6.82 -2.42
N PHE A 120 3.41 6.24 -2.52
CA PHE A 120 4.33 6.19 -1.39
C PHE A 120 4.83 7.58 -0.99
N GLN A 121 5.18 8.43 -1.96
CA GLN A 121 5.56 9.82 -1.66
C GLN A 121 4.43 10.60 -0.99
N GLN A 122 3.18 10.41 -1.46
CA GLN A 122 2.01 10.98 -0.81
C GLN A 122 1.86 10.49 0.63
N LEU A 123 1.98 9.17 0.87
CA LEU A 123 1.90 8.61 2.22
C LEU A 123 2.90 9.26 3.17
N VAL A 124 4.17 9.37 2.76
CA VAL A 124 5.21 10.00 3.57
C VAL A 124 4.89 11.47 3.83
N ALA A 125 4.39 12.20 2.83
CA ALA A 125 4.02 13.60 2.97
C ALA A 125 2.88 13.79 3.99
N GLU A 126 1.80 13.00 3.87
CA GLU A 126 0.65 13.12 4.79
C GLU A 126 1.03 12.73 6.22
N VAL A 127 1.82 11.66 6.41
CA VAL A 127 2.31 11.27 7.74
C VAL A 127 3.20 12.35 8.33
N SER A 128 4.08 12.96 7.53
CA SER A 128 4.98 14.03 7.99
C SER A 128 4.24 15.31 8.41
N ALA A 129 3.03 15.52 7.90
CA ALA A 129 2.20 16.68 8.21
C ALA A 129 1.39 16.51 9.50
N LEU A 130 1.35 15.30 10.09
CA LEU A 130 0.62 15.07 11.33
C LEU A 130 1.19 15.89 12.50
N PRO A 131 0.33 16.42 13.37
CA PRO A 131 0.77 17.09 14.58
C PRO A 131 1.50 16.11 15.52
N ARG A 132 2.46 16.62 16.30
CA ARG A 132 3.26 15.84 17.25
C ARG A 132 2.55 15.60 18.57
#